data_AF-A0A662Q0P7-F1
#
_entry.id   AF-A0A662Q0P7-F1
#
_cell.length_a   1.000
_cell.length_b   1.000
_cell.length_c   1.000
_cell.angle_alpha   90.00
_cell.angle_beta   90.00
_cell.angle_gamma   90.00
#
_symmetry.space_group_name_H-M   'P 1'
#
loop_
_entity.id
_entity.type
_entity.pdbx_description
1 polymer ?
#
loop_
_entity_poly.entity_id
_entity_poly.type
_entity_poly.pdbx_seq_one_letter_code
_entity_poly.pdbx_strand_id
1 'polypeptide(L)'
;MLRLGFPIWYGYGERVEGLIREARKIGFDYLEVSLDYPWPFKGSFQLGEVVEAAFSEGLSIAFHAPWRDLRLSSPFEDVRSASLKIFEKVVSEISNYEADYLVVHLSTDQAADRIEEIRDEVLDAALSSVDSLKGISKSFGLRLVVENVREDLEMFRKIASRASRICLDVGHVIVSTVRRLGR
;
A
#
# COMPACT_ATOMS: atom_id res chain seq x y z
N MET A 1 -3.84 -23.01 -3.11
CA MET A 1 -2.74 -22.92 -4.10
C MET A 1 -2.04 -21.59 -3.87
N LEU A 2 -0.71 -21.56 -3.89
CA LEU A 2 0.05 -20.31 -3.79
C LEU A 2 -0.14 -19.50 -5.08
N ARG A 3 -0.33 -18.18 -4.98
CA ARG A 3 -0.37 -17.26 -6.13
C ARG A 3 0.87 -16.37 -6.11
N LEU A 4 1.44 -16.09 -7.28
CA LEU A 4 2.61 -15.25 -7.47
C LEU A 4 2.23 -13.95 -8.19
N GLY A 5 2.60 -12.81 -7.60
CA GLY A 5 2.33 -11.48 -8.15
C GLY A 5 3.59 -10.81 -8.70
N PHE A 6 3.43 -9.98 -9.73
CA PHE A 6 4.50 -9.13 -10.26
C PHE A 6 4.19 -7.64 -10.05
N PRO A 7 5.09 -6.84 -9.44
CA PRO A 7 4.81 -5.44 -9.20
C PRO A 7 5.02 -4.58 -10.45
N ILE A 8 4.04 -3.74 -10.76
CA ILE A 8 4.12 -2.72 -11.81
C ILE A 8 4.17 -1.35 -11.17
N TRP A 9 5.11 -0.52 -11.61
CA TRP A 9 5.35 0.81 -11.07
C TRP A 9 5.03 1.88 -12.10
N TYR A 10 4.52 3.01 -11.61
CA TYR A 10 4.52 4.25 -12.36
C TYR A 10 5.94 4.57 -12.85
N GLY A 11 6.06 4.98 -14.12
CA GLY A 11 7.35 5.30 -14.75
C GLY A 11 7.96 4.18 -15.60
N TYR A 12 7.34 2.99 -15.65
CA TYR A 12 7.74 1.97 -16.64
C TYR A 12 7.44 2.39 -18.09
N GLY A 13 6.48 3.29 -18.30
CA GLY A 13 6.18 3.91 -19.60
C GLY A 13 5.76 2.88 -20.65
N GLU A 14 6.23 3.06 -21.88
CA GLU A 14 5.94 2.18 -23.02
C GLU A 14 6.33 0.70 -22.79
N ARG A 15 7.16 0.42 -21.78
CA ARG A 15 7.57 -0.95 -21.43
C ARG A 15 6.49 -1.73 -20.68
N VAL A 16 5.44 -1.08 -20.16
CA VAL A 16 4.45 -1.74 -19.30
C VAL A 16 3.82 -2.93 -20.02
N GLU A 17 3.32 -2.78 -21.24
CA GLU A 17 2.69 -3.89 -21.95
C GLU A 17 3.62 -5.08 -22.16
N GLY A 18 4.90 -4.82 -22.46
CA GLY A 18 5.91 -5.87 -22.61
C GLY A 18 6.16 -6.61 -21.30
N LEU A 19 6.18 -5.89 -20.18
CA LEU A 19 6.32 -6.47 -18.85
C LEU A 19 5.11 -7.31 -18.46
N ILE A 20 3.89 -6.88 -18.79
CA ILE A 20 2.65 -7.64 -18.53
C ILE A 20 2.69 -8.97 -19.28
N ARG A 21 3.02 -8.93 -20.58
CA ARG A 21 3.16 -10.14 -21.43
C ARG A 21 4.21 -11.10 -20.88
N GLU A 22 5.37 -10.58 -20.50
CA GLU A 22 6.44 -11.41 -19.96
C GLU A 22 6.07 -11.97 -18.58
N ALA A 23 5.39 -11.21 -17.72
CA ALA A 23 4.91 -11.69 -16.44
C ALA A 23 3.95 -12.87 -16.63
N ARG A 24 3.00 -12.78 -17.56
CA ARG A 24 2.11 -13.89 -17.87
C ARG A 24 2.87 -15.12 -18.36
N LYS A 25 3.81 -14.92 -19.29
CA LYS A 25 4.63 -16.00 -19.87
C LYS A 25 5.50 -16.72 -18.83
N ILE A 26 6.03 -16.00 -17.85
CA ILE A 26 6.82 -16.56 -16.74
C ILE A 26 5.93 -17.36 -15.77
N GLY A 27 4.62 -17.10 -15.75
CA GLY A 27 3.65 -17.82 -14.94
C GLY A 27 3.20 -17.07 -13.69
N PHE A 28 3.30 -15.74 -13.66
CA PHE A 28 2.64 -14.95 -12.62
C PHE A 28 1.11 -15.06 -12.75
N ASP A 29 0.42 -14.97 -11.61
CA ASP A 29 -1.02 -15.11 -11.48
C ASP A 29 -1.76 -13.75 -11.45
N TYR A 30 -1.06 -12.69 -11.08
CA TYR A 30 -1.61 -11.34 -10.94
C TYR A 30 -0.52 -10.27 -11.01
N LEU A 31 -0.94 -9.02 -11.21
CA LEU A 31 -0.07 -7.86 -11.09
C LEU A 31 -0.44 -7.05 -9.86
N GLU A 32 0.57 -6.53 -9.15
CA GLU A 32 0.36 -5.52 -8.12
C GLU A 32 0.73 -4.15 -8.69
N VAL A 33 -0.27 -3.30 -8.94
CA VAL A 33 -0.07 -1.98 -9.53
C VAL A 33 0.16 -0.96 -8.41
N SER A 34 1.34 -0.38 -8.38
CA SER A 34 1.70 0.70 -7.47
C SER A 34 1.09 2.02 -7.93
N LEU A 35 0.17 2.53 -7.13
CA LEU A 35 -0.49 3.83 -7.29
C LEU A 35 0.32 4.94 -6.58
N ASP A 36 1.62 4.74 -6.42
CA ASP A 36 2.52 5.78 -5.95
C ASP A 36 2.56 6.94 -6.96
N TYR A 37 3.04 8.10 -6.51
CA TYR A 37 2.86 9.38 -7.23
C TYR A 37 1.36 9.72 -7.35
N PRO A 38 0.96 10.84 -7.98
CA PRO A 38 -0.47 11.18 -8.04
C PRO A 38 -1.24 10.41 -9.13
N TRP A 39 -0.88 9.14 -9.34
CA TRP A 39 -1.60 8.17 -10.15
C TRP A 39 -2.66 7.50 -9.24
N PRO A 40 -3.92 7.32 -9.65
CA PRO A 40 -4.45 7.38 -11.03
C PRO A 40 -4.81 8.78 -11.57
N PHE A 41 -4.77 9.84 -10.77
CA PHE A 41 -5.34 11.14 -11.16
C PHE A 41 -4.59 11.88 -12.28
N LYS A 42 -3.28 11.68 -12.38
CA LYS A 42 -2.42 12.28 -13.39
C LYS A 42 -1.25 11.37 -13.72
N GLY A 43 -0.80 11.47 -14.97
CA GLY A 43 0.30 10.68 -15.50
C GLY A 43 0.24 10.62 -17.02
N SER A 44 1.36 10.27 -17.66
CA SER A 44 1.39 10.03 -19.10
C SER A 44 0.83 8.67 -19.50
N PHE A 45 0.62 7.77 -18.53
CA PHE A 45 0.12 6.42 -18.72
C PHE A 45 -1.14 6.23 -17.88
N GLN A 46 -2.25 5.83 -18.51
CA GLN A 46 -3.53 5.75 -17.82
C GLN A 46 -3.63 4.45 -17.03
N LEU A 47 -4.23 4.51 -15.83
CA LEU A 47 -4.41 3.29 -15.02
C LEU A 47 -5.25 2.24 -15.75
N GLY A 48 -6.30 2.69 -16.45
CA GLY A 48 -7.19 1.82 -17.22
C GLY A 48 -6.46 0.99 -18.26
N GLU A 49 -5.48 1.58 -18.97
CA GLU A 49 -4.68 0.88 -19.98
C GLU A 49 -3.87 -0.28 -19.37
N VAL A 50 -3.33 -0.10 -18.16
CA VAL A 50 -2.61 -1.15 -17.42
C VAL A 50 -3.55 -2.30 -17.08
N VAL A 51 -4.71 -1.95 -16.52
CA VAL A 51 -5.69 -2.91 -16.00
C VAL A 51 -6.28 -3.72 -17.15
N GLU A 52 -6.65 -3.06 -18.25
CA GLU A 52 -7.15 -3.72 -19.46
C GLU A 52 -6.11 -4.66 -20.08
N ALA A 53 -4.85 -4.23 -20.16
CA ALA A 53 -3.77 -5.07 -20.65
C ALA A 53 -3.54 -6.30 -19.76
N ALA A 54 -3.59 -6.14 -18.43
CA ALA A 54 -3.45 -7.24 -17.50
C ALA A 54 -4.57 -8.28 -17.64
N PHE A 55 -5.82 -7.81 -17.69
CA PHE A 55 -6.98 -8.69 -17.86
C PHE A 55 -6.95 -9.41 -19.22
N SER A 56 -6.50 -8.74 -20.28
CA SER A 56 -6.36 -9.34 -21.61
C SER A 56 -5.34 -10.49 -21.65
N GLU A 57 -4.30 -10.42 -20.80
CA GLU A 57 -3.31 -11.49 -20.61
C GLU A 57 -3.76 -12.55 -19.57
N GLY A 58 -4.96 -12.40 -18.98
CA GLY A 58 -5.51 -13.31 -17.99
C GLY A 58 -4.87 -13.20 -16.60
N LEU A 59 -4.28 -12.04 -16.28
CA LEU A 59 -3.74 -11.71 -14.96
C LEU A 59 -4.80 -10.93 -14.17
N SER A 60 -5.06 -11.29 -12.91
CA SER A 60 -5.85 -10.41 -12.04
C SER A 60 -5.00 -9.22 -11.54
N ILE A 61 -5.64 -8.30 -10.83
CA ILE A 61 -5.00 -7.08 -10.33
C ILE A 61 -5.08 -7.03 -8.81
N ALA A 62 -4.03 -6.52 -8.20
CA ALA A 62 -4.02 -5.96 -6.87
C ALA A 62 -3.47 -4.54 -6.95
N PHE A 63 -3.76 -3.71 -5.95
CA PHE A 63 -3.27 -2.34 -5.89
C PHE A 63 -2.41 -2.12 -4.67
N HIS A 64 -1.42 -1.26 -4.81
CA HIS A 64 -0.66 -0.71 -3.70
C HIS A 64 -0.94 0.80 -3.63
N ALA A 65 -1.54 1.25 -2.54
CA ALA A 65 -1.88 2.64 -2.32
C ALA A 65 -0.64 3.56 -2.34
N PRO A 66 -0.79 4.84 -2.68
CA PRO A 66 0.30 5.81 -2.54
C PRO A 66 0.75 5.91 -1.09
N TRP A 67 2.06 6.00 -0.89
CA TRP A 67 2.67 6.05 0.44
C TRP A 67 3.64 7.23 0.61
N ARG A 68 4.14 7.81 -0.50
CA ARG A 68 5.13 8.91 -0.43
C ARG A 68 4.62 10.18 0.20
N ASP A 69 3.37 10.56 -0.06
CA ASP A 69 2.77 11.80 0.46
C ASP A 69 1.69 11.53 1.52
N LEU A 70 1.27 10.27 1.70
CA LEU A 70 0.30 9.89 2.72
C LEU A 70 1.02 9.62 4.04
N ARG A 71 0.60 10.34 5.09
CA ARG A 71 1.14 10.23 6.45
C ARG A 71 0.05 9.78 7.40
N LEU A 72 -0.37 8.53 7.22
CA LEU A 72 -1.47 7.91 7.95
C LEU A 72 -1.14 7.67 9.44
N SER A 73 0.13 7.69 9.81
CA SER A 73 0.56 7.64 11.22
C SER A 73 1.11 8.97 11.72
N SER A 74 0.74 10.08 11.07
CA SER A 74 1.05 11.41 11.59
C SER A 74 0.29 11.68 12.89
N PRO A 75 0.96 12.13 13.97
CA PRO A 75 0.29 12.59 15.18
C PRO A 75 -0.49 13.89 14.93
N PHE A 76 -0.05 14.73 13.98
CA PHE A 76 -0.82 15.88 13.53
C PHE A 76 -2.11 15.44 12.83
N GLU A 77 -3.25 15.72 13.47
CA GLU A 77 -4.57 15.30 13.01
C GLU A 77 -4.93 15.82 11.62
N ASP A 78 -4.60 17.08 11.31
CA ASP A 78 -4.88 17.67 10.00
C ASP A 78 -4.14 16.95 8.87
N VAL A 79 -2.87 16.57 9.11
CA VAL A 79 -2.05 15.82 8.15
C VAL A 79 -2.62 14.41 7.94
N ARG A 80 -2.98 13.73 9.03
CA ARG A 80 -3.58 12.39 8.98
C ARG A 80 -4.93 12.41 8.27
N SER A 81 -5.77 13.39 8.58
CA SER A 81 -7.09 13.58 7.97
C SER A 81 -7.00 13.93 6.49
N ALA A 82 -6.05 14.79 6.10
CA ALA A 82 -5.78 15.06 4.69
C ALA A 82 -5.32 13.78 3.97
N SER A 83 -4.45 12.99 4.58
CA SER A 83 -3.98 11.71 4.02
C SER A 83 -5.14 10.72 3.80
N LEU A 84 -6.05 10.60 4.77
CA LEU A 84 -7.25 9.76 4.66
C LEU A 84 -8.19 10.24 3.53
N LYS A 85 -8.39 11.55 3.38
CA LYS A 85 -9.19 12.11 2.27
C LYS A 85 -8.59 11.81 0.91
N ILE A 86 -7.26 11.84 0.77
CA ILE A 86 -6.62 11.45 -0.49
C ILE A 86 -6.72 9.95 -0.71
N PHE A 87 -6.51 9.13 0.32
CA PHE A 87 -6.71 7.68 0.23
C PHE A 87 -8.13 7.33 -0.24
N GLU A 88 -9.16 7.97 0.33
CA GLU A 88 -10.56 7.77 -0.08
C GLU A 88 -10.78 8.11 -1.56
N LYS A 89 -10.18 9.20 -2.06
CA LYS A 89 -10.23 9.53 -3.49
C LYS A 89 -9.57 8.43 -4.33
N VAL A 90 -8.39 7.95 -3.93
CA VAL A 90 -7.69 6.87 -4.66
C VAL A 90 -8.54 5.61 -4.71
N VAL A 91 -9.10 5.21 -3.55
CA VAL A 91 -10.00 4.07 -3.44
C VAL A 91 -11.23 4.23 -4.34
N SER A 92 -11.83 5.42 -4.39
CA SER A 92 -12.96 5.70 -5.28
C SER A 92 -12.60 5.51 -6.74
N GLU A 93 -11.43 6.00 -7.19
CA GLU A 93 -10.99 5.84 -8.59
C GLU A 93 -10.80 4.37 -8.99
N ILE A 94 -10.23 3.55 -8.09
CA ILE A 94 -9.94 2.14 -8.38
C ILE A 94 -11.11 1.20 -8.09
N SER A 95 -12.18 1.69 -7.45
CA SER A 95 -13.30 0.86 -7.00
C SER A 95 -14.09 0.19 -8.12
N ASN A 96 -13.98 0.68 -9.35
CA ASN A 96 -14.60 0.09 -10.53
C ASN A 96 -13.85 -1.12 -11.08
N TYR A 97 -12.64 -1.39 -10.59
CA TYR A 97 -11.84 -2.54 -11.02
C TYR A 97 -11.97 -3.69 -10.02
N GLU A 98 -12.06 -4.91 -10.55
CA GLU A 98 -11.94 -6.11 -9.72
C GLU A 98 -10.49 -6.24 -9.23
N ALA A 99 -10.31 -6.13 -7.91
CA ALA A 99 -8.99 -6.19 -7.27
C ALA A 99 -8.96 -7.27 -6.18
N ASP A 100 -7.89 -8.07 -6.18
CA ASP A 100 -7.65 -9.12 -5.20
C ASP A 100 -7.45 -8.55 -3.78
N TYR A 101 -6.72 -7.43 -3.70
CA TYR A 101 -6.46 -6.67 -2.48
C TYR A 101 -5.94 -5.26 -2.77
N LEU A 102 -5.95 -4.42 -1.72
CA LEU A 102 -5.34 -3.09 -1.67
C LEU A 102 -4.35 -3.04 -0.51
N VAL A 103 -3.07 -2.87 -0.80
CA VAL A 103 -2.00 -2.65 0.19
C VAL A 103 -1.95 -1.18 0.61
N VAL A 104 -1.69 -0.91 1.89
CA VAL A 104 -1.45 0.44 2.42
C VAL A 104 -0.29 0.44 3.42
N HIS A 105 0.45 1.54 3.43
CA HIS A 105 1.47 1.82 4.43
C HIS A 105 0.93 2.76 5.51
N LEU A 106 1.29 2.52 6.77
CA LEU A 106 1.02 3.42 7.89
C LEU A 106 2.22 4.36 8.13
N SER A 107 2.58 5.09 7.08
CA SER A 107 3.80 5.91 7.08
C SER A 107 3.72 7.14 7.97
N THR A 108 4.85 7.48 8.58
CA THR A 108 5.11 8.76 9.25
C THR A 108 6.57 9.15 9.07
N ASP A 109 6.85 10.45 9.02
CA ASP A 109 8.23 10.99 9.05
C ASP A 109 8.69 11.31 10.47
N GLN A 110 7.83 11.11 11.48
CA GLN A 110 8.20 11.25 12.89
C GLN A 110 9.27 10.22 13.28
N ALA A 111 10.20 10.62 14.15
CA ALA A 111 11.29 9.77 14.63
C ALA A 111 10.81 8.81 15.76
N ALA A 112 9.70 8.10 15.55
CA ALA A 112 9.11 7.16 16.52
C ALA A 112 10.02 5.96 16.86
N ASP A 113 11.06 5.73 16.06
CA ASP A 113 12.11 4.74 16.31
C ASP A 113 13.27 5.28 17.17
N ARG A 114 13.21 6.55 17.59
CA ARG A 114 14.29 7.25 18.32
C ARG A 114 13.79 8.04 19.52
N ILE A 115 12.56 8.52 19.48
CA ILE A 115 11.94 9.37 20.51
C ILE A 115 10.77 8.57 21.08
N GLU A 116 10.86 8.19 22.35
CA GLU A 116 9.84 7.35 23.00
C GLU A 116 8.55 8.16 23.23
N GLU A 117 8.67 9.45 23.50
CA GLU A 117 7.56 10.36 23.76
C GLU A 117 6.61 10.50 22.57
N ILE A 118 7.11 10.43 21.33
CA ILE A 118 6.28 10.52 20.12
C ILE A 118 5.75 9.16 19.66
N ARG A 119 6.31 8.06 20.20
CA ARG A 119 6.02 6.71 19.75
C ARG A 119 4.55 6.34 19.99
N ASP A 120 4.04 6.64 21.18
CA ASP A 120 2.65 6.34 21.54
C ASP A 120 1.68 7.19 20.71
N GLU A 121 1.98 8.48 20.49
CA GLU A 121 1.17 9.34 19.62
C GLU A 121 1.09 8.81 18.17
N VAL A 122 2.23 8.34 17.64
CA VAL A 122 2.30 7.74 16.29
C VAL A 122 1.53 6.42 16.24
N LEU A 123 1.63 5.60 17.28
CA LEU A 123 0.90 4.34 17.37
C LEU A 123 -0.62 4.58 17.43
N ASP A 124 -1.08 5.50 18.28
CA ASP A 124 -2.50 5.83 18.40
C ASP A 124 -3.04 6.40 17.08
N ALA A 125 -2.28 7.27 16.42
CA ALA A 125 -2.58 7.74 15.07
C ALA A 125 -2.69 6.59 14.07
N ALA A 126 -1.75 5.64 14.08
CA ALA A 126 -1.75 4.47 13.21
C ALA A 126 -3.00 3.61 13.43
N LEU A 127 -3.35 3.30 14.69
CA LEU A 127 -4.52 2.50 15.03
C LEU A 127 -5.83 3.20 14.64
N SER A 128 -5.91 4.51 14.84
CA SER A 128 -7.04 5.33 14.39
C SER A 128 -7.19 5.28 12.86
N SER A 129 -6.08 5.46 12.12
CA SER A 129 -6.10 5.34 10.67
C SER A 129 -6.47 3.95 10.19
N VAL A 130 -6.05 2.87 10.86
CA VAL A 130 -6.49 1.50 10.50
C VAL A 130 -8.01 1.37 10.53
N ASP A 131 -8.70 1.95 11.52
CA ASP A 131 -10.18 1.93 11.56
C ASP A 131 -10.79 2.70 10.39
N SER A 132 -10.31 3.92 10.13
CA SER A 132 -10.80 4.73 9.03
C SER A 132 -10.58 4.06 7.68
N LEU A 133 -9.39 3.52 7.43
CA LEU A 133 -9.04 2.81 6.20
C LEU A 133 -9.94 1.58 6.01
N LYS A 134 -10.20 0.81 7.07
CA LYS A 134 -11.15 -0.32 7.02
C LYS A 134 -12.55 0.13 6.65
N GLY A 135 -13.03 1.24 7.23
CA GLY A 135 -14.32 1.83 6.89
C GLY A 135 -14.42 2.21 5.42
N ILE A 136 -13.44 2.98 4.94
CA ILE A 136 -13.33 3.44 3.55
C ILE A 136 -13.25 2.25 2.59
N SER A 137 -12.29 1.34 2.76
CA SER A 137 -12.14 0.21 1.84
C SER A 137 -13.38 -0.69 1.81
N LYS A 138 -14.04 -0.88 2.96
CA LYS A 138 -15.29 -1.66 3.03
C LYS A 138 -16.43 -0.98 2.27
N SER A 139 -16.57 0.34 2.31
CA SER A 139 -17.64 1.04 1.58
C SER A 139 -17.48 0.94 0.06
N PHE A 140 -16.26 0.72 -0.43
CA PHE A 140 -15.95 0.51 -1.85
C PHE A 140 -15.72 -0.96 -2.22
N GLY A 141 -16.00 -1.90 -1.32
CA GLY A 141 -15.85 -3.34 -1.60
C GLY A 141 -14.41 -3.84 -1.74
N LEU A 142 -13.40 -3.03 -1.41
CA LEU A 142 -12.00 -3.40 -1.52
C LEU A 142 -11.49 -4.14 -0.29
N ARG A 143 -10.64 -5.14 -0.53
CA ARG A 143 -9.98 -5.91 0.51
C ARG A 143 -8.68 -5.23 0.95
N LEU A 144 -8.75 -4.44 2.01
CA LEU A 144 -7.60 -3.77 2.60
C LEU A 144 -6.60 -4.76 3.24
N VAL A 145 -5.31 -4.48 3.04
CA VAL A 145 -4.16 -5.16 3.64
C VAL A 145 -3.18 -4.08 4.13
N VAL A 146 -2.74 -4.17 5.39
CA VAL A 146 -1.74 -3.23 5.95
C VAL A 146 -0.35 -3.85 5.89
N GLU A 147 0.63 -3.14 5.34
CA GLU A 147 2.01 -3.62 5.24
C GLU A 147 2.89 -3.15 6.41
N ASN A 148 3.84 -3.98 6.86
CA ASN A 148 4.91 -3.53 7.75
C ASN A 148 5.94 -2.70 6.98
N VAL A 149 6.42 -1.60 7.57
CA VAL A 149 7.42 -0.73 6.92
C VAL A 149 8.59 -0.42 7.85
N ARG A 150 8.33 0.21 9.00
CA ARG A 150 9.39 0.68 9.93
C ARG A 150 9.10 0.38 11.39
N GLU A 151 7.90 -0.09 11.69
CA GLU A 151 7.44 -0.45 13.02
C GLU A 151 8.39 -1.46 13.66
N ASP A 152 8.50 -1.42 14.97
CA ASP A 152 9.03 -2.57 15.69
C ASP A 152 7.99 -3.64 15.90
N LEU A 153 8.44 -4.75 16.45
CA LEU A 153 7.60 -5.92 16.63
C LEU A 153 6.39 -5.61 17.52
N GLU A 154 6.53 -4.72 18.51
CA GLU A 154 5.44 -4.38 19.41
C GLU A 154 4.38 -3.53 18.70
N MET A 155 4.79 -2.44 18.05
CA MET A 155 3.89 -1.60 17.25
C MET A 155 3.21 -2.41 16.15
N PHE A 156 4.00 -3.21 15.41
CA PHE A 156 3.48 -4.09 14.37
C PHE A 156 2.44 -5.07 14.91
N ARG A 157 2.68 -5.69 16.08
CA ARG A 157 1.70 -6.60 16.70
C ARG A 157 0.39 -5.89 17.04
N LYS A 158 0.45 -4.67 17.57
CA LYS A 158 -0.76 -3.87 17.89
C LYS A 158 -1.51 -3.51 16.62
N ILE A 159 -0.81 -3.04 15.58
CA ILE A 159 -1.40 -2.74 14.26
C ILE A 159 -2.01 -4.01 13.63
N ALA A 160 -1.28 -5.12 13.64
CA ALA A 160 -1.73 -6.40 13.11
C ALA A 160 -2.95 -6.96 13.82
N SER A 161 -3.05 -6.78 15.14
CA SER A 161 -4.23 -7.19 15.91
C SER A 161 -5.50 -6.39 15.56
N ARG A 162 -5.31 -5.20 14.99
CA ARG A 162 -6.38 -4.26 14.66
C ARG A 162 -6.78 -4.29 13.19
N ALA A 163 -5.81 -4.54 12.33
CA ALA A 163 -5.97 -4.76 10.90
C ALA A 163 -6.71 -6.08 10.63
N SER A 164 -7.48 -6.13 9.55
CA SER A 164 -8.16 -7.37 9.15
C SER A 164 -7.21 -8.34 8.42
N ARG A 165 -6.18 -7.81 7.75
CA ARG A 165 -5.19 -8.54 6.96
C ARG A 165 -3.88 -7.75 6.94
N ILE A 166 -2.77 -8.48 6.85
CA ILE A 166 -1.43 -7.92 6.85
C ILE A 166 -0.64 -8.41 5.62
N CYS A 167 0.16 -7.51 5.04
CA CYS A 167 1.21 -7.82 4.08
C CYS A 167 2.53 -7.84 4.85
N LEU A 168 3.23 -8.98 4.83
CA LEU A 168 4.53 -9.10 5.47
C LEU A 168 5.62 -8.88 4.41
N ASP A 169 6.13 -7.66 4.32
CA ASP A 169 7.30 -7.36 3.50
C ASP A 169 8.58 -7.78 4.24
N VAL A 170 9.21 -8.84 3.71
CA VAL A 170 10.44 -9.43 4.26
C VAL A 170 11.64 -8.49 4.10
N GLY A 171 11.68 -7.69 3.04
CA GLY A 171 12.72 -6.69 2.82
C GLY A 171 12.70 -5.61 3.91
N HIS A 172 11.51 -5.10 4.25
CA HIS A 172 11.32 -4.15 5.36
C HIS A 172 11.74 -4.76 6.70
N VAL A 173 11.42 -6.04 6.96
CA VAL A 173 11.89 -6.73 8.18
C VAL A 173 13.41 -6.77 8.25
N ILE A 174 14.08 -7.16 7.16
CA ILE A 174 15.55 -7.23 7.10
C ILE A 174 16.16 -5.84 7.34
N VAL A 175 15.69 -4.82 6.63
CA VAL A 175 16.22 -3.45 6.75
C VAL A 175 16.00 -2.89 8.16
N SER A 176 14.82 -3.09 8.74
CA SER A 176 14.49 -2.64 10.10
C SER A 176 15.39 -3.34 11.14
N THR A 177 15.63 -4.64 10.98
CA THR A 177 16.50 -5.42 11.86
C THR A 177 17.94 -4.94 11.80
N VAL A 178 18.51 -4.79 10.59
CA VAL A 178 19.89 -4.33 10.41
C VAL A 178 20.09 -2.92 10.97
N ARG A 179 19.13 -2.01 10.76
CA ARG A 179 19.20 -0.64 11.31
C ARG A 179 19.21 -0.59 12.84
N ARG A 180 18.59 -1.57 13.51
CA ARG A 180 18.60 -1.67 14.99
C ARG A 180 19.87 -2.30 15.53
N LEU A 181 20.45 -3.27 14.82
CA LEU A 181 21.71 -3.92 15.21
C LEU A 181 22.95 -3.06 14.96
N GLY A 182 22.87 -2.11 14.02
CA GLY A 182 23.93 -1.14 13.74
C GLY A 182 23.90 0.12 14.61
N ARG A 183 23.00 0.18 15.60
CA ARG A 183 23.04 1.13 16.72
C ARG A 183 23.69 0.45 17.92
#